data_AF-A0A2H0V220-F1
#
_entry.id   AF-A0A2H0V220-F1
#
_cell.length_a   1.000
_cell.length_b   1.000
_cell.length_c   1.000
_cell.angle_alpha   90.00
_cell.angle_beta   90.00
_cell.angle_gamma   90.00
#
_symmetry.space_group_name_H-M   'P 1'
#
loop_
_entity.id
_entity.type
_entity.pdbx_description
1 polymer ?
#
loop_
_entity_poly.entity_id
_entity_poly.type
_entity_poly.pdbx_seq_one_letter_code
_entity_poly.pdbx_strand_id
1 'polypeptide(L)'
;MDSTIRNTEFTEVKNNVFGNQADTQTVDKILTKVINAILGLLGVIFLVLTLFAGFLWMTAAGNDDQVGKAKKILTAAIIGIVIIVSSYAITNFVLTSVLK
;
A
#
# COMPACT_ATOMS: atom_id res chain seq x y z
N MET A 1 -42.46 -19.03 -30.74
CA MET A 1 -41.82 -19.16 -29.41
C MET A 1 -40.63 -18.22 -29.37
N ASP A 2 -40.68 -17.24 -28.47
CA ASP A 2 -39.86 -16.02 -28.47
C ASP A 2 -38.46 -16.23 -27.85
N SER A 3 -37.41 -15.85 -28.59
CA SER A 3 -35.99 -15.96 -28.21
C SER A 3 -35.53 -14.94 -27.17
N THR A 4 -36.37 -13.97 -26.81
CA THR A 4 -36.04 -12.89 -25.86
C THR A 4 -35.93 -13.39 -24.41
N ILE A 5 -36.73 -14.37 -24.00
CA ILE A 5 -36.67 -14.91 -22.62
C ILE A 5 -35.35 -15.65 -22.34
N ARG A 6 -34.75 -16.24 -23.37
CA ARG A 6 -33.50 -17.00 -23.23
C ARG A 6 -32.31 -16.09 -22.89
N ASN A 7 -32.25 -14.85 -23.40
CA ASN A 7 -31.09 -13.98 -23.23
C ASN A 7 -31.06 -13.21 -21.88
N THR A 8 -32.22 -13.03 -21.24
CA THR A 8 -32.34 -12.41 -19.93
C THR A 8 -31.75 -13.27 -18.83
N GLU A 9 -31.94 -14.60 -18.87
CA GLU A 9 -31.31 -15.54 -17.93
C GLU A 9 -29.78 -15.54 -18.07
N PHE A 10 -29.26 -15.54 -19.31
CA PHE A 10 -27.81 -15.45 -19.52
C PHE A 10 -27.23 -14.08 -19.12
N THR A 11 -28.01 -13.01 -19.16
CA THR A 11 -27.57 -11.67 -18.70
C THR A 11 -27.50 -11.60 -17.18
N GLU A 12 -28.45 -12.22 -16.49
CA GLU A 12 -28.43 -12.35 -15.03
C GLU A 12 -27.29 -13.26 -14.55
N VAL A 13 -27.08 -14.41 -15.23
CA VAL A 13 -25.95 -15.31 -14.97
C VAL A 13 -24.60 -14.65 -15.28
N LYS A 14 -24.53 -13.79 -16.30
CA LYS A 14 -23.33 -13.01 -16.57
C LYS A 14 -23.09 -11.97 -15.46
N ASN A 15 -24.12 -11.31 -14.95
CA ASN A 15 -23.95 -10.35 -13.86
C ASN A 15 -23.61 -11.00 -12.52
N ASN A 16 -24.02 -12.23 -12.25
CA ASN A 16 -23.67 -12.91 -10.99
C ASN A 16 -22.37 -13.74 -11.09
N VAL A 17 -21.94 -14.16 -12.29
CA VAL A 17 -20.64 -14.83 -12.51
C VAL A 17 -19.50 -13.83 -12.77
N PHE A 18 -19.74 -12.76 -13.55
CA PHE A 18 -18.74 -11.69 -13.78
C PHE A 18 -18.87 -10.52 -12.79
N GLY A 19 -20.01 -10.38 -12.10
CA GLY A 19 -20.19 -9.44 -10.98
C GLY A 19 -19.85 -10.03 -9.61
N ASN A 20 -19.25 -11.24 -9.58
CA ASN A 20 -18.47 -11.72 -8.44
C ASN A 20 -17.11 -10.99 -8.33
N GLN A 21 -17.14 -9.67 -8.52
CA GLN A 21 -16.24 -8.74 -7.86
C GLN A 21 -16.38 -8.83 -6.32
N ALA A 22 -17.31 -9.63 -5.79
CA ALA A 22 -17.39 -9.95 -4.38
C ALA A 22 -16.23 -10.83 -3.91
N ASP A 23 -15.61 -11.64 -4.77
CA ASP A 23 -14.44 -12.43 -4.36
C ASP A 23 -13.18 -11.55 -4.34
N THR A 24 -12.94 -10.74 -5.39
CA THR A 24 -11.91 -9.70 -5.34
C THR A 24 -12.17 -8.68 -4.24
N GLN A 25 -13.39 -8.18 -4.03
CA GLN A 25 -13.65 -7.23 -2.93
C GLN A 25 -13.46 -7.85 -1.54
N THR A 26 -13.67 -9.15 -1.35
CA THR A 26 -13.45 -9.78 -0.03
C THR A 26 -11.95 -10.02 0.19
N VAL A 27 -11.25 -10.52 -0.83
CA VAL A 27 -9.80 -10.70 -0.81
C VAL A 27 -9.08 -9.35 -0.69
N ASP A 28 -9.52 -8.33 -1.42
CA ASP A 28 -9.03 -6.95 -1.38
C ASP A 28 -9.29 -6.31 -0.01
N LYS A 29 -10.47 -6.52 0.61
CA LYS A 29 -10.77 -6.00 1.95
C LYS A 29 -9.90 -6.64 3.03
N ILE A 30 -9.67 -7.95 2.95
CA ILE A 30 -8.80 -8.66 3.90
C ILE A 30 -7.34 -8.21 3.69
N LEU A 31 -6.89 -8.17 2.43
CA LEU A 31 -5.55 -7.74 2.06
C LEU A 31 -5.29 -6.28 2.47
N THR A 32 -6.24 -5.39 2.20
CA THR A 32 -6.15 -3.97 2.60
C THR A 32 -6.09 -3.82 4.12
N LYS A 33 -6.88 -4.60 4.88
CA LYS A 33 -6.81 -4.58 6.35
C LYS A 33 -5.45 -5.06 6.88
N VAL A 34 -4.93 -6.15 6.33
CA VAL A 34 -3.63 -6.72 6.75
C VAL A 34 -2.49 -5.76 6.40
N ILE A 35 -2.49 -5.21 5.20
CA ILE A 35 -1.50 -4.21 4.76
C ILE A 35 -1.59 -2.98 5.65
N ASN A 36 -2.78 -2.42 5.89
CA ASN A 36 -2.93 -1.23 6.74
C ASN A 36 -2.52 -1.48 8.20
N ALA A 37 -2.79 -2.67 8.74
CA ALA A 37 -2.35 -3.04 10.09
C ALA A 37 -0.82 -3.10 10.19
N ILE A 38 -0.17 -3.75 9.21
CA ILE A 38 1.30 -3.85 9.16
C ILE A 38 1.92 -2.46 8.88
N LEU A 39 1.40 -1.70 7.92
CA LEU A 39 1.89 -0.34 7.60
C LEU A 39 1.74 0.60 8.78
N GLY A 40 0.63 0.53 9.53
CA GLY A 40 0.42 1.34 10.72
C GLY A 40 1.46 1.03 11.80
N LEU A 41 1.66 -0.25 12.11
CA LEU A 41 2.67 -0.67 13.09
C LEU A 41 4.09 -0.29 12.65
N LEU A 42 4.42 -0.58 11.38
CA LEU A 42 5.73 -0.32 10.81
C LEU A 42 6.02 1.17 10.72
N GLY A 43 5.02 1.98 10.33
CA GLY A 43 5.12 3.43 10.23
C GLY A 43 5.38 4.11 11.57
N VAL A 44 4.74 3.66 12.66
CA VAL A 44 5.02 4.16 14.01
C VAL A 44 6.45 3.85 14.44
N ILE A 45 6.91 2.61 14.23
CA ILE A 45 8.30 2.22 14.52
C ILE A 45 9.29 3.08 13.72
N PHE A 46 9.02 3.27 12.43
CA PHE A 46 9.84 4.10 11.55
C PHE A 46 9.90 5.56 11.98
N LEU A 47 8.77 6.12 12.40
CA LEU A 47 8.68 7.49 12.90
C LEU A 47 9.57 7.67 14.14
N VAL A 48 9.49 6.75 15.10
CA VAL A 48 10.31 6.78 16.33
C VAL A 48 11.79 6.65 16.00
N LEU A 49 12.17 5.73 15.11
CA LEU A 49 13.56 5.56 14.67
C LEU A 49 14.09 6.80 13.95
N THR A 50 13.27 7.44 13.11
CA THR A 50 13.64 8.66 12.37
C THR A 50 13.86 9.82 13.34
N LEU A 51 13.00 9.97 14.35
CA LEU A 51 13.19 10.97 15.40
C LEU A 51 14.47 10.69 16.21
N PHE A 52 14.71 9.43 16.60
CA PHE A 52 15.92 9.05 17.32
C PHE A 52 17.19 9.31 16.49
N ALA A 53 17.16 8.99 15.20
CA ALA A 53 18.27 9.26 14.28
C ALA A 53 18.48 10.76 14.05
N GLY A 54 17.40 11.54 13.96
CA GLY A 54 17.47 13.00 13.88
C GLY A 54 18.09 13.61 15.12
N PHE A 55 17.71 13.14 16.31
CA PHE A 55 18.34 13.55 17.57
C PHE A 55 19.81 13.14 17.61
N LEU A 56 20.14 11.90 17.24
CA LEU A 56 21.52 11.43 17.17
C LEU A 56 22.38 12.29 16.24
N TRP A 57 21.83 12.70 15.08
CA TRP A 57 22.51 13.59 14.16
C TRP A 57 22.76 14.97 14.76
N MET A 58 21.77 15.50 15.48
CA MET A 58 21.84 16.82 16.11
C MET A 58 22.80 16.83 17.31
N THR A 59 22.89 15.72 18.05
CA THR A 59 23.85 15.55 19.17
C THR A 59 25.24 15.10 18.73
N ALA A 60 25.43 14.73 17.46
CA ALA A 60 26.71 14.23 16.96
C ALA A 60 27.85 15.25 17.07
N ALA A 61 27.55 16.55 17.21
CA ALA A 61 28.48 17.61 17.59
C ALA A 61 29.85 17.60 16.86
N GLY A 62 29.89 17.14 15.60
CA GLY A 62 31.11 17.07 14.79
C GLY A 62 31.88 15.75 14.85
N ASN A 63 31.41 14.74 15.58
CA ASN A 63 31.94 13.39 15.49
C ASN A 63 31.45 12.71 14.19
N ASP A 64 32.35 12.58 13.21
CA ASP A 64 32.07 11.97 11.91
C ASP A 64 31.44 10.58 12.02
N ASP A 65 31.77 9.83 13.07
CA ASP A 65 31.28 8.47 13.28
C ASP A 65 29.77 8.46 13.63
N GLN A 66 29.32 9.45 14.43
CA GLN A 66 27.91 9.63 14.75
C GLN A 66 27.13 10.25 13.58
N VAL A 67 27.76 11.19 12.86
CA VAL A 67 27.17 11.78 11.65
C VAL A 67 26.97 10.71 10.56
N GLY A 68 27.96 9.83 10.36
CA GLY A 68 27.88 8.72 9.41
C GLY A 68 26.77 7.73 9.76
N LYS A 69 26.67 7.34 11.03
CA LYS A 69 25.56 6.49 11.52
C LYS A 69 24.20 7.16 11.32
N ALA A 70 24.07 8.43 11.69
CA ALA A 70 22.79 9.13 11.56
C ALA A 70 22.38 9.30 10.09
N LYS A 71 23.32 9.66 9.18
CA LYS A 71 23.07 9.70 7.74
C LYS A 71 22.59 8.36 7.18
N LYS A 72 23.18 7.25 7.64
CA LYS A 72 22.79 5.89 7.21
C LYS A 72 21.36 5.56 7.65
N ILE A 73 20.98 5.92 8.87
CA ILE A 73 19.61 5.72 9.36
C ILE A 73 18.63 6.63 8.62
N LEU A 74 18.98 7.89 8.38
CA LEU A 74 18.16 8.84 7.62
C LEU A 74 17.95 8.40 6.17
N THR A 75 18.98 7.88 5.51
CA THR A 75 18.83 7.33 4.15
C THR A 75 17.94 6.10 4.12
N ALA A 76 18.08 5.18 5.09
CA ALA A 76 17.16 4.06 5.24
C ALA A 76 15.71 4.52 5.50
N ALA A 77 15.54 5.59 6.30
CA ALA A 77 14.24 6.18 6.59
C ALA A 77 13.58 6.75 5.32
N ILE A 78 14.34 7.48 4.50
CA ILE A 78 13.85 8.04 3.22
C ILE A 78 13.43 6.91 2.27
N ILE A 79 14.22 5.85 2.14
CA ILE A 79 13.89 4.70 1.28
C ILE A 79 12.57 4.05 1.70
N GLY A 80 12.34 3.88 3.01
CA GLY A 80 11.07 3.33 3.51
C GLY A 80 9.86 4.21 3.16
N ILE A 81 9.99 5.54 3.28
CA ILE A 81 8.93 6.48 2.87
C ILE A 81 8.64 6.36 1.38
N VAL A 82 9.69 6.29 0.55
CA VAL A 82 9.55 6.13 -0.91
C VAL A 82 8.79 4.86 -1.25
N ILE A 83 9.04 3.74 -0.56
CA ILE A 83 8.32 2.48 -0.79
C ILE A 83 6.83 2.61 -0.47
N ILE A 84 6.47 3.27 0.63
CA ILE A 84 5.07 3.47 1.02
C ILE A 84 4.34 4.31 -0.02
N VAL A 85 4.95 5.42 -0.44
CA VAL A 85 4.38 6.31 -1.48
C VAL A 85 4.27 5.57 -2.81
N SER A 86 5.30 4.80 -3.19
CA SER A 86 5.32 4.02 -4.43
C SER A 86 4.25 2.93 -4.45
N SER A 87 4.03 2.26 -3.32
CA SER A 87 2.98 1.23 -3.19
C SER A 87 1.59 1.81 -3.47
N TYR A 88 1.30 2.98 -2.90
CA TYR A 88 0.03 3.68 -3.14
C TYR A 88 -0.10 4.14 -4.60
N ALA A 89 0.98 4.70 -5.17
CA ALA A 89 1.02 5.14 -6.56
C ALA A 89 0.77 3.98 -7.53
N ILE A 90 1.43 2.83 -7.32
CA ILE A 90 1.26 1.62 -8.14
C ILE A 90 -0.18 1.10 -8.05
N THR A 91 -0.73 1.02 -6.83
CA THR A 91 -2.11 0.54 -6.62
C THR A 91 -3.10 1.39 -7.41
N ASN A 92 -3.03 2.71 -7.28
CA ASN A 92 -3.91 3.63 -8.02
C ASN A 92 -3.69 3.57 -9.54
N PHE A 93 -2.44 3.40 -9.98
CA PHE A 93 -2.10 3.26 -11.38
C PHE A 93 -2.73 2.01 -12.00
N VAL A 94 -2.67 0.88 -11.31
CA VAL A 94 -3.29 -0.38 -11.75
C VAL A 94 -4.81 -0.25 -11.76
N LEU A 95 -5.43 0.28 -10.70
CA LEU A 95 -6.88 0.47 -10.65
C LEU A 95 -7.37 1.36 -11.80
N THR A 96 -6.69 2.48 -12.05
CA THR A 96 -7.09 3.44 -13.10
C THR A 96 -6.84 2.91 -14.50
N SER A 97 -5.78 2.12 -14.71
CA SER A 97 -5.43 1.58 -16.03
C SER A 97 -6.27 0.35 -16.42
N VAL A 98 -6.80 -0.40 -15.47
CA VAL A 98 -7.64 -1.59 -15.71
C VAL A 98 -9.14 -1.24 -15.81
N LEU A 99 -9.59 -0.16 -15.16
CA LEU A 99 -11.00 0.30 -15.21
C LEU A 99 -11.35 1.21 -16.39
N LYS A 100 -10.40 1.51 -17.28
CA LYS A 100 -10.60 2.35 -18.48
C LYS A 100 -10.46 1.56 -19.76
#